data_AF-A0A975KA25-F1
#
_entry.id   AF-A0A975KA25-F1
#
_cell.length_a   1.000
_cell.length_b   1.000
_cell.length_c   1.000
_cell.angle_alpha   90.00
_cell.angle_beta   90.00
_cell.angle_gamma   90.00
#
_symmetry.space_group_name_H-M   'P 1'
#
loop_
_entity.id
_entity.type
_entity.pdbx_description
1 polymer ?
#
loop_
_entity_poly.entity_id
_entity_poly.type
_entity_poly.pdbx_seq_one_letter_code
_entity_poly.pdbx_strand_id
1 'polypeptide(L)' 'MLSSSSPRLTPRNSEFYLQRLKECLAEAEETSLPQVRERCLRAAAAWQEMYEKASTFDRR' A
#
# COMPACT_ATOMS: atom_id res chain seq x y z
N MET A 1 -12.47 13.40 21.38
CA MET A 1 -11.33 13.83 20.53
C MET A 1 -10.78 12.58 19.87
N LEU A 2 -11.12 12.32 18.60
CA LEU A 2 -10.59 11.16 17.89
C LEU A 2 -9.14 11.49 17.51
N SER A 3 -8.19 10.90 18.22
CA SER A 3 -6.77 11.00 17.88
C SER A 3 -6.56 10.35 16.52
N SER A 4 -6.50 11.17 15.47
CA SER A 4 -6.02 10.78 14.15
C SER A 4 -4.52 10.50 14.25
N SER A 5 -4.18 9.30 14.74
CA SER A 5 -2.83 8.77 14.69
C SER A 5 -2.50 8.52 13.23
N SER A 6 -1.95 9.53 12.56
CA SER A 6 -1.32 9.34 11.25
C SER A 6 -0.22 8.29 11.45
N PRO A 7 -0.21 7.21 10.66
CA PRO A 7 0.76 6.15 10.83
C PRO A 7 2.17 6.72 10.63
N ARG A 8 3.00 6.63 11.67
CA ARG A 8 4.42 7.05 11.61
C ARG A 8 5.13 6.22 10.55
N LEU A 9 5.92 6.81 9.66
CA LEU A 9 6.66 6.06 8.65
C LEU A 9 7.82 5.31 9.33
N THR A 10 7.58 4.05 9.68
CA THR A 10 8.53 3.16 10.37
C THR A 10 8.76 1.89 9.54
N PRO A 11 9.84 1.12 9.81
CA PRO A 11 10.09 -0.16 9.12
C PRO A 11 8.92 -1.14 9.20
N ARG A 12 8.31 -1.28 10.38
CA ARG A 12 7.10 -2.09 10.60
C ARG A 12 5.92 -1.64 9.72
N ASN A 13 5.82 -0.33 9.46
CA ASN A 13 4.80 0.20 8.56
C ASN A 13 5.18 0.00 7.09
N SER A 14 6.47 -0.07 6.74
CA SER A 14 6.90 -0.44 5.38
C SER A 14 6.46 -1.86 5.01
N GLU A 15 6.63 -2.85 5.90
CA GLU A 15 6.15 -4.22 5.65
C GLU A 15 4.63 -4.28 5.51
N PHE A 16 3.90 -3.50 6.32
CA PHE A 16 2.45 -3.35 6.19
C PHE A 16 2.05 -2.80 4.82
N TYR A 17 2.66 -1.71 4.37
CA TYR A 17 2.36 -1.14 3.04
C TYR A 17 2.72 -2.11 1.91
N LEU A 18 3.81 -2.86 2.05
CA LEU A 18 4.22 -3.89 1.09
C LEU A 18 3.20 -5.03 1.02
N GLN A 19 2.66 -5.49 2.15
CA GLN A 19 1.62 -6.52 2.16
C GLN A 19 0.37 -6.03 1.43
N ARG A 20 -0.09 -4.80 1.73
CA ARG A 20 -1.27 -4.20 1.08
C ARG A 20 -1.07 -3.99 -0.42
N LEU A 21 0.14 -3.60 -0.83
CA LEU A 21 0.52 -3.53 -2.24
C LEU A 21 0.36 -4.89 -2.94
N LYS A 22 0.91 -5.96 -2.35
CA LYS A 22 0.84 -7.32 -2.91
C LYS A 22 -0.59 -7.82 -3.01
N GLU A 23 -1.41 -7.59 -1.98
CA GLU A 23 -2.83 -7.98 -1.99
C GLU A 23 -3.59 -7.29 -3.13
N CYS A 24 -3.43 -5.98 -3.30
CA CYS A 24 -4.08 -5.26 -4.40
C CYS A 24 -3.61 -5.73 -5.78
N LEU A 25 -2.34 -6.08 -5.94
CA LEU A 25 -1.82 -6.62 -7.21
C LEU A 25 -2.39 -8.01 -7.50
N ALA A 26 -2.42 -8.90 -6.51
CA ALA A 26 -3.02 -10.23 -6.65
C ALA A 26 -4.50 -10.13 -7.03
N GLU A 27 -5.28 -9.28 -6.35
CA GLU A 27 -6.68 -9.05 -6.68
C GLU A 27 -6.87 -8.51 -8.11
N ALA A 28 -5.94 -7.66 -8.58
CA ALA A 28 -5.97 -7.12 -9.94
C ALA A 28 -5.64 -8.18 -11.01
N GLU A 29 -4.86 -9.21 -10.66
CA GLU A 29 -4.54 -10.35 -11.54
C GLU A 29 -5.67 -11.40 -11.54
N GLU A 30 -6.28 -11.66 -10.39
CA GLU A 30 -7.35 -12.67 -10.26
C GLU A 30 -8.70 -12.21 -10.84
N THR A 31 -8.96 -10.90 -10.86
CA THR A 31 -10.26 -10.39 -11.31
C THR A 31 -10.38 -10.29 -12.83
N SER A 32 -11.47 -10.85 -13.37
CA SER A 32 -11.84 -10.70 -14.79
C SER A 32 -12.59 -9.39 -15.10
N LEU A 33 -12.92 -8.59 -14.08
CA LEU A 33 -13.69 -7.36 -14.24
C LEU A 33 -12.75 -6.15 -14.41
N PRO A 34 -12.73 -5.46 -15.57
CA PRO A 34 -11.80 -4.37 -15.84
C PRO A 34 -11.88 -3.23 -14.82
N GLN A 35 -13.09 -2.87 -14.40
CA GLN A 35 -13.32 -1.79 -13.43
C GLN A 35 -12.76 -2.14 -12.04
N VAL A 36 -12.81 -3.41 -11.66
CA VAL A 36 -12.23 -3.89 -10.39
C VAL A 36 -10.71 -3.89 -10.51
N ARG A 37 -10.17 -4.40 -11.61
CA ARG A 37 -8.74 -4.39 -11.90
C ARG A 37 -8.15 -2.98 -11.82
N GLU A 38 -8.76 -2.00 -12.50
CA GLU A 38 -8.32 -0.61 -12.46
C GLU A 38 -8.34 -0.01 -11.05
N ARG A 39 -9.39 -0.31 -10.27
CA ARG A 39 -9.46 0.13 -8.87
C ARG A 39 -8.35 -0.48 -8.03
N CYS A 40 -8.09 -1.78 -8.19
CA CYS A 40 -7.03 -2.47 -7.47
C CYS A 40 -5.64 -1.92 -7.86
N LEU A 41 -5.42 -1.61 -9.15
CA LEU A 41 -4.19 -0.96 -9.61
C LEU A 41 -4.00 0.45 -9.05
N ARG A 42 -5.07 1.25 -8.96
CA ARG A 42 -5.01 2.58 -8.30
C ARG A 42 -4.68 2.46 -6.81
N ALA A 43 -5.27 1.48 -6.13
CA ALA A 43 -4.95 1.22 -4.73
C ALA A 43 -3.50 0.74 -4.55
N ALA A 44 -3.03 -0.15 -5.41
CA ALA A 44 -1.64 -0.61 -5.45
C ALA A 44 -0.66 0.56 -5.59
N ALA A 45 -0.91 1.49 -6.52
CA ALA A 45 -0.08 2.68 -6.68
C ALA A 45 0.01 3.53 -5.40
N ALA A 46 -1.11 3.75 -4.71
CA ALA A 46 -1.12 4.48 -3.45
C ALA A 46 -0.31 3.76 -2.35
N TRP A 47 -0.43 2.43 -2.24
CA TRP A 47 0.36 1.64 -1.29
C TRP A 47 1.85 1.62 -1.63
N GLN A 48 2.19 1.56 -2.91
CA GLN A 48 3.57 1.62 -3.38
C GLN A 48 4.24 2.94 -2.95
N GLU A 49 3.59 4.08 -3.15
CA GLU A 49 4.14 5.36 -2.70
C GLU A 49 4.38 5.40 -1.18
N MET A 50 3.48 4.81 -0.38
CA MET A 50 3.66 4.74 1.07
C MET A 50 4.80 3.80 1.47
N TYR A 51 4.93 2.66 0.79
CA TYR A 51 6.03 1.73 0.97
C TYR A 51 7.37 2.39 0.66
N GLU A 52 7.52 3.03 -0.50
CA GLU A 52 8.75 3.71 -0.91
C GLU A 52 9.15 4.81 0.08
N LYS A 53 8.18 5.60 0.56
CA LYS A 53 8.40 6.60 1.61
C LYS A 53 8.89 5.93 2.89
N ALA A 54 8.20 4.90 3.37
CA ALA A 54 8.57 4.20 4.61
C ALA A 54 9.93 3.48 4.53
N SER A 55 10.25 2.84 3.40
CA SER A 55 11.54 2.17 3.17
C SER A 55 12.70 3.16 3.05
N THR A 56 12.44 4.40 2.66
CA THR A 56 13.47 5.46 2.67
C THR A 56 13.88 5.83 4.10
N PHE A 57 12.96 5.76 5.07
CA PHE A 57 13.27 6.03 6.48
C PHE A 57 13.96 4.86 7.19
N ASP A 58 13.75 3.62 6.74
CA ASP A 58 14.48 2.45 7.24
C ASP A 58 15.98 2.48 6.90
N ARG A 59 16.32 3.05 5.73
CA ARG A 59 17.69 3.12 5.22
C ARG A 59 18.55 4.27 5.77
N ARG A 60 18.01 5.12 6.65
CA ARG A 60 18.72 6.26 7.25
C ARG A 60 19.10 5.98 8.69
#